data_AF-A0A5Q0GLZ3-F1
#
_entry.id   AF-A0A5Q0GLZ3-F1
#
_cell.length_a   1.000
_cell.length_b   1.000
_cell.length_c   1.000
_cell.angle_alpha   90.00
_cell.angle_beta   90.00
_cell.angle_gamma   90.00
#
_symmetry.space_group_name_H-M   'P 1'
#
loop_
_entity.id
_entity.type
_entity.pdbx_description
1 polymer ?
#
loop_
_entity_poly.entity_id
_entity_poly.type
_entity_poly.pdbx_seq_one_letter_code
_entity_poly.pdbx_strand_id
1 'polypeptide(L)'
;MSIEATSDPVRQEAFAGLIAHFVNQGHPVQYAQSMATSVIFQTDLDLRNAQLSRLLNWLKQEHQEIYASSLVIVEKTREEFEHRVQEG
;
A
#
# COMPACT_ATOMS: atom_id res chain seq x y z
N MET A 1 10.05 8.57 -15.81
CA MET A 1 10.71 8.90 -14.54
C MET A 1 10.43 7.76 -13.58
N SER A 2 11.43 6.90 -13.38
CA SER A 2 11.36 5.88 -12.33
C SER A 2 11.36 6.63 -11.01
N ILE A 3 10.27 6.54 -10.24
CA ILE A 3 10.30 6.89 -8.83
C ILE A 3 11.08 5.72 -8.22
N GLU A 4 12.41 5.81 -8.27
CA GLU A 4 13.29 4.89 -7.57
C GLU A 4 12.81 4.80 -6.13
N ALA A 5 12.81 3.59 -5.58
CA ALA A 5 12.53 3.31 -4.19
C ALA A 5 13.61 3.97 -3.32
N THR A 6 13.59 5.30 -3.22
CA THR A 6 14.36 6.03 -2.24
C THR A 6 13.88 5.54 -0.88
N SER A 7 14.83 5.07 -0.08
CA SER A 7 14.62 4.67 1.30
C SER A 7 13.96 5.84 2.05
N ASP A 8 12.64 5.76 2.23
CA ASP A 8 11.87 6.75 2.96
C ASP A 8 12.32 6.73 4.44
N PRO A 9 12.99 7.79 4.94
CA PRO A 9 13.52 7.82 6.30
C PRO A 9 12.42 7.64 7.35
N VAL A 10 11.21 8.16 7.07
CA VAL A 10 10.06 8.05 7.96
C VAL A 10 9.61 6.59 8.05
N ARG A 11 9.62 5.87 6.91
CA ARG A 11 9.27 4.45 6.87
C ARG A 11 10.29 3.59 7.61
N GLN A 12 11.58 3.91 7.50
CA GLN A 12 12.65 3.21 8.22
C GLN A 12 12.55 3.44 9.74
N GLU A 13 12.29 4.68 10.16
CA GLU A 13 12.09 5.02 11.56
C GLU A 13 10.84 4.31 12.13
N ALA A 14 9.73 4.33 11.40
CA ALA A 14 8.50 3.63 11.79
C ALA A 14 8.74 2.12 11.92
N PHE A 15 9.47 1.52 10.97
CA PHE A 15 9.81 0.10 11.01
C PHE A 15 10.66 -0.27 12.23
N ALA A 16 11.71 0.52 12.52
CA ALA A 16 12.55 0.31 13.70
C ALA A 16 11.74 0.48 15.01
N GLY A 17 10.86 1.49 15.06
CA GLY A 17 9.97 1.73 16.20
C GLY A 17 8.99 0.57 16.43
N LEU A 18 8.41 0.01 15.37
CA LEU A 18 7.51 -1.16 15.46
C LEU A 18 8.24 -2.40 15.97
N ILE A 19 9.46 -2.67 15.50
CA ILE A 19 10.27 -3.79 16.01
C ILE A 19 10.51 -3.61 17.51
N ALA A 20 10.99 -2.44 17.93
CA ALA A 20 11.25 -2.15 19.34
C ALA A 20 9.98 -2.31 20.18
N HIS A 21 8.83 -1.86 19.67
CA HIS A 21 7.54 -2.01 20.32
C HIS A 21 7.18 -3.48 20.54
N PHE A 22 7.27 -4.32 19.50
CA PHE A 22 6.95 -5.75 19.61
C PHE A 22 7.94 -6.52 20.47
N VAL A 23 9.24 -6.19 20.42
CA VAL A 23 10.25 -6.77 21.32
C VAL A 23 9.94 -6.43 22.78
N ASN A 24 9.53 -5.18 23.07
CA ASN A 24 9.11 -4.76 24.41
C ASN A 24 7.85 -5.47 24.90
N GLN A 25 7.02 -6.00 23.99
CA GLN A 25 5.89 -6.88 24.33
C GLN A 25 6.29 -8.33 24.59
N GLY A 26 7.58 -8.68 24.46
CA GLY A 26 8.11 -10.02 24.70
C GLY A 26 8.21 -10.90 23.45
N HIS A 27 7.99 -10.35 22.26
CA HIS A 27 8.13 -11.10 21.02
C HIS A 27 9.61 -11.34 20.64
N PRO A 28 9.98 -12.53 20.12
CA PRO A 28 11.31 -12.75 19.55
C PRO A 28 11.58 -11.77 18.40
N VAL A 29 12.83 -11.33 18.27
CA VAL A 29 13.22 -10.28 17.29
C VAL A 29 12.80 -10.62 15.86
N GLN A 30 12.98 -11.87 15.42
CA GLN A 30 12.59 -12.30 14.07
C GLN A 30 11.06 -12.21 13.87
N TYR A 31 10.28 -12.59 14.87
CA TYR A 31 8.82 -12.48 14.81
C TYR A 31 8.37 -11.02 14.81
N ALA A 32 8.99 -10.17 15.65
CA ALA A 32 8.77 -8.73 15.67
C ALA A 32 9.07 -8.06 14.31
N GLN A 33 10.12 -8.49 13.61
CA GLN A 33 10.45 -8.03 12.27
C GLN A 33 9.37 -8.41 11.24
N SER A 34 8.88 -9.65 11.27
CA SER A 34 7.78 -10.08 10.41
C SER A 34 6.51 -9.27 10.67
N MET A 35 6.15 -9.07 11.94
CA MET A 35 4.99 -8.25 12.32
C MET A 35 5.14 -6.79 11.85
N ALA A 36 6.29 -6.17 12.11
CA ALA A 36 6.56 -4.80 11.65
C ALA A 36 6.44 -4.68 10.13
N THR A 37 6.90 -5.70 9.40
CA THR A 37 6.80 -5.74 7.93
C THR A 37 5.34 -5.77 7.49
N SER A 38 4.53 -6.66 8.09
CA SER A 38 3.11 -6.75 7.79
C SER A 38 2.35 -5.46 8.11
N VAL A 39 2.66 -4.82 9.23
CA VAL A 39 2.02 -3.55 9.63
C VAL A 39 2.35 -2.43 8.65
N ILE A 40 3.62 -2.27 8.27
CA ILE A 40 4.03 -1.26 7.28
C ILE A 40 3.35 -1.54 5.94
N PHE A 41 3.38 -2.78 5.47
CA PHE A 41 2.74 -3.16 4.21
C PHE A 41 1.23 -2.86 4.21
N GLN A 42 0.52 -3.22 5.29
CA GLN A 42 -0.91 -2.92 5.43
C GLN A 42 -1.17 -1.40 5.42
N THR A 43 -0.37 -0.64 6.15
CA THR A 43 -0.49 0.83 6.23
C THR A 43 -0.30 1.47 4.85
N ASP A 44 0.66 0.97 4.06
CA ASP A 44 0.90 1.45 2.70
C ASP A 44 -0.27 1.13 1.76
N LEU A 45 -0.84 -0.07 1.87
CA LEU A 45 -2.04 -0.45 1.11
C LEU A 45 -3.23 0.45 1.45
N ASP A 46 -3.45 0.72 2.74
CA ASP A 46 -4.53 1.59 3.21
C ASP A 46 -4.37 3.02 2.66
N LEU A 47 -3.14 3.56 2.70
CA LEU A 47 -2.84 4.88 2.14
C LEU A 47 -3.11 4.92 0.63
N ARG A 48 -2.67 3.90 -0.11
CA ARG A 48 -2.88 3.83 -1.58
C ARG A 48 -4.36 3.73 -1.92
N ASN A 49 -5.12 2.92 -1.17
CA ASN A 49 -6.57 2.82 -1.32
C ASN A 49 -7.28 4.14 -1.03
N ALA A 50 -6.88 4.86 0.02
CA ALA A 50 -7.43 6.18 0.33
C ALA A 50 -7.11 7.21 -0.76
N GLN A 51 -5.88 7.21 -1.28
CA GLN A 51 -5.47 8.08 -2.38
C GLN A 51 -6.26 7.80 -3.66
N LEU A 52 -6.41 6.52 -4.04
CA LEU A 52 -7.17 6.13 -5.22
C LEU A 52 -8.66 6.46 -5.07
N SER A 53 -9.24 6.20 -3.90
CA SER A 53 -10.64 6.54 -3.61
C SER A 53 -10.88 8.04 -3.72
N ARG A 54 -9.96 8.87 -3.19
CA ARG A 54 -10.02 10.32 -3.31
C ARG A 54 -9.94 10.77 -4.78
N LEU A 55 -9.03 10.19 -5.56
CA LEU A 55 -8.88 10.48 -6.98
C LEU A 55 -10.16 10.13 -7.76
N LEU A 56 -10.71 8.93 -7.56
CA LEU A 56 -11.93 8.49 -8.25
C LEU A 56 -13.15 9.35 -7.88
N ASN A 57 -13.26 9.77 -6.62
CA ASN A 57 -14.32 10.68 -6.19
C ASN A 57 -14.19 12.05 -6.85
N TRP A 58 -12.96 12.58 -6.94
CA TRP A 58 -12.69 13.83 -7.65
C TRP A 58 -13.04 13.71 -9.14
N LEU A 59 -12.67 12.61 -9.81
CA LEU A 59 -13.05 12.37 -11.20
C LEU A 59 -14.57 12.30 -11.38
N LYS A 60 -15.29 11.66 -10.46
CA LYS A 60 -16.76 11.58 -10.51
C LYS A 60 -17.45 12.94 -10.39
N GLN A 61 -16.85 13.86 -9.62
CA GLN A 61 -17.42 15.18 -9.35
C GLN A 61 -17.05 16.18 -10.43
N GLU A 62 -15.78 16.22 -10.83
CA GLU A 62 -15.22 17.29 -11.67
C GLU A 62 -14.97 16.85 -13.13
N HIS A 63 -14.90 15.54 -13.41
CA HIS A 63 -14.48 14.98 -14.71
C HIS A 63 -15.32 13.75 -15.11
N GLN A 64 -16.64 13.90 -15.15
CA GLN A 64 -17.56 12.80 -15.44
C GLN A 64 -17.32 12.13 -16.80
N GLU A 65 -16.80 12.88 -17.77
CA GLU A 65 -16.48 12.43 -19.13
C GLU A 65 -15.43 11.31 -19.17
N ILE A 66 -14.53 11.25 -18.17
CA ILE A 66 -13.49 10.20 -18.06
C ILE A 66 -13.67 9.30 -16.85
N TYR A 67 -14.65 9.55 -15.97
CA TYR A 67 -14.84 8.77 -14.76
C TYR A 67 -15.07 7.27 -15.06
N ALA A 68 -15.98 6.97 -15.99
CA ALA A 68 -16.30 5.59 -16.34
C ALA A 68 -15.10 4.83 -16.94
N SER A 69 -14.36 5.45 -17.86
CA SER A 69 -13.16 4.83 -18.45
C SER A 69 -12.03 4.68 -17.44
N SER A 70 -11.88 5.61 -16.50
CA SER A 70 -10.90 5.50 -15.41
C SER A 70 -11.21 4.35 -14.46
N LEU A 71 -12.50 4.11 -14.15
CA LEU A 71 -12.91 2.99 -13.33
C LEU A 71 -12.56 1.64 -13.97
N VAL A 72 -12.75 1.52 -15.29
CA VAL A 72 -12.36 0.29 -16.03
C VAL A 72 -10.86 0.00 -15.91
N ILE A 73 -10.01 1.03 -15.90
CA ILE A 73 -8.56 0.86 -15.72
C ILE A 73 -8.25 0.29 -14.32
N VAL A 74 -8.94 0.76 -13.28
CA VAL A 74 -8.77 0.25 -11.91
C VAL A 74 -9.17 -1.21 -11.81
N GLU A 75 -10.33 -1.60 -12.36
CA GLU A 75 -10.79 -2.99 -12.37
C GLU A 75 -9.83 -3.91 -13.14
N LYS A 76 -9.35 -3.45 -14.30
CA LYS A 76 -8.37 -4.20 -15.09
C LYS A 76 -7.06 -4.43 -14.32
N THR A 77 -6.62 -3.44 -13.54
CA THR A 77 -5.42 -3.58 -12.70
C THR A 77 -5.59 -4.68 -11.65
N ARG A 78 -6.79 -4.82 -11.07
CA ARG A 78 -7.11 -5.93 -10.15
C ARG A 78 -7.05 -7.27 -10.89
N GLU A 79 -7.69 -7.37 -12.05
CA GLU A 79 -7.69 -8.62 -12.85
C GLU A 79 -6.27 -9.05 -13.24
N GLU A 80 -5.43 -8.11 -13.68
CA GLU A 80 -4.01 -8.35 -13.98
C GLU A 80 -3.21 -8.78 -12.74
N PHE A 81 -3.56 -8.26 -11.56
CA PHE A 81 -2.96 -8.72 -10.31
C PHE A 81 -3.40 -10.14 -9.95
N GLU A 82 -4.69 -10.44 -10.02
CA GLU A 82 -5.24 -11.78 -9.75
C GLU A 82 -4.63 -12.83 -10.68
N HIS A 83 -4.47 -12.49 -11.96
CA HIS A 83 -3.81 -13.35 -12.94
C HIS A 83 -2.36 -13.66 -12.55
N ARG A 84 -1.57 -12.63 -12.19
CA ARG A 84 -0.18 -12.84 -11.74
C ARG A 84 -0.10 -13.73 -10.51
N VAL A 85 -1.01 -13.55 -9.55
CA VAL A 85 -1.05 -14.40 -8.35
C VAL A 85 -1.38 -15.86 -8.69
N GLN A 86 -2.21 -16.11 -9.70
CA GLN A 86 -2.53 -17.47 -10.16
C GLN A 86 -1.37 -18.13 -10.92
N GLU A 87 -0.54 -17.35 -11.61
CA GLU A 87 0.60 -17.85 -12.39
C GLU A 87 1.87 -18.11 -11.55
N GLY A 88 1.97 -17.52 -10.36
CA GLY A 88 3.12 -17.67 -9.44
C GLY A 88 4.25 -16.69 -9.71
#